data_AF-A0A1W9J7X8-F1
#
_entry.id   AF-A0A1W9J7X8-F1
#
_cell.length_a   1.000
_cell.length_b   1.000
_cell.length_c   1.000
_cell.angle_alpha   90.00
_cell.angle_beta   90.00
_cell.angle_gamma   90.00
#
_symmetry.space_group_name_H-M   'P 1'
#
loop_
_entity.id
_entity.type
_entity.pdbx_description
1 polymer ?
#
loop_
_entity_poly.entity_id
_entity_poly.type
_entity_poly.pdbx_seq_one_letter_code
_entity_poly.pdbx_strand_id
1 'polypeptide(L)'
;MQINKKRVRLFGAEIDLLSMSDAVTLIDTWLTQTVKTCRFVVTPNVDHIVKFQTDVGLQVAYQQASLIVTDGKPVVWAAHLLGVNIPGTVPGSDLVPAIFEHMQNNNKQLTVFLLGAMPGVAERAKEVIHATWPMVKVVGTLSPDFGFDKNPADSKAICDTINASGADLLVLGLGAPKQELWITQYANEISVKVTLCVGATIDFIAGEKSRAPIWMQKIGLEWLHRMLSEPRRLAKRYAIDAIVFPKLIWNEWQLRRQLSAESKISLD
;
A
#
# COMPACT_ATOMS: atom_id res chain seq x y z
N MET A 1 12.24 20.12 -4.90
CA MET A 1 12.88 19.73 -3.62
C MET A 1 13.15 18.24 -3.68
N GLN A 2 14.40 17.79 -3.60
CA GLN A 2 14.70 16.35 -3.57
C GLN A 2 14.31 15.81 -2.20
N ILE A 3 13.32 14.93 -2.14
CA ILE A 3 12.96 14.22 -0.91
C ILE A 3 14.07 13.21 -0.63
N ASN A 4 14.80 13.41 0.48
CA ASN A 4 15.81 12.45 0.91
C ASN A 4 15.10 11.23 1.51
N LYS A 5 14.91 10.20 0.68
CA LYS A 5 14.26 8.95 1.05
C LYS A 5 15.18 8.16 2.00
N LYS A 6 14.93 8.27 3.31
CA LYS A 6 15.59 7.44 4.31
C LYS A 6 14.85 6.12 4.45
N ARG A 7 15.58 5.01 4.33
CA ARG A 7 15.05 3.64 4.41
C ARG A 7 15.67 2.92 5.59
N VAL A 8 14.87 2.10 6.27
CA VAL A 8 15.30 1.27 7.40
C VAL A 8 14.86 -0.17 7.16
N ARG A 9 15.69 -1.12 7.57
CA ARG A 9 15.27 -2.53 7.62
C ARG A 9 14.58 -2.80 8.95
N LEU A 10 13.39 -3.36 8.91
CA LEU A 10 12.59 -3.72 10.09
C LEU A 10 11.80 -5.01 9.79
N PHE A 11 11.90 -5.99 10.68
CA PHE A 11 11.26 -7.32 10.51
C PHE A 11 11.69 -8.02 9.21
N GLY A 12 12.94 -7.79 8.78
CA GLY A 12 13.49 -8.33 7.54
C GLY A 12 13.15 -7.55 6.27
N ALA A 13 12.10 -6.71 6.29
CA ALA A 13 11.67 -5.89 5.16
C ALA A 13 12.25 -4.48 5.20
N GLU A 14 12.34 -3.82 4.05
CA GLU A 14 12.68 -2.40 3.98
C GLU A 14 11.44 -1.53 4.19
N ILE A 15 11.57 -0.43 4.92
CA ILE A 15 10.50 0.54 5.18
C ILE A 15 11.04 1.96 4.96
N ASP A 16 10.30 2.76 4.21
CA ASP A 16 10.62 4.16 3.94
C ASP A 16 10.04 5.07 5.03
N LEU A 17 10.92 5.89 5.62
CA LEU A 17 10.59 6.78 6.74
C LEU A 17 9.97 8.09 6.25
N LEU A 18 8.81 8.00 5.61
CA LEU A 18 8.09 9.13 5.05
C LEU A 18 6.78 9.40 5.80
N SER A 19 6.45 10.67 5.98
CA SER A 19 5.10 11.07 6.37
C SER A 19 4.12 10.92 5.18
N MET A 20 2.82 11.06 5.44
CA MET A 20 1.81 11.11 4.38
C MET A 20 2.12 12.23 3.35
N SER A 21 2.47 13.42 3.83
CA SER A 21 2.80 14.56 2.97
C SER A 21 4.04 14.29 2.11
N ASP A 22 5.07 13.66 2.69
CA ASP A 22 6.28 13.32 1.94
C ASP A 22 6.01 12.25 0.89
N ALA A 23 5.20 11.23 1.22
CA ALA A 23 4.80 10.18 0.29
C ALA A 23 4.00 10.75 -0.90
N VAL A 24 3.03 11.62 -0.64
CA VAL A 24 2.24 12.30 -1.68
C VAL A 24 3.14 13.16 -2.57
N THR A 25 4.03 13.95 -1.96
CA THR A 25 4.95 14.82 -2.71
C THR A 25 5.90 13.99 -3.57
N LEU A 26 6.43 12.88 -3.06
CA LEU A 26 7.27 11.96 -3.82
C LEU A 26 6.51 11.35 -5.00
N ILE A 27 5.28 10.89 -4.79
CA ILE A 27 4.44 10.32 -5.84
C ILE A 27 4.11 11.37 -6.91
N ASP A 28 3.83 12.62 -6.55
CA ASP A 28 3.66 13.73 -7.50
C ASP A 28 4.91 13.94 -8.37
N THR A 29 6.13 13.80 -7.80
CA THR A 29 7.35 13.86 -8.62
C THR A 29 7.43 12.72 -9.65
N TRP A 30 6.85 11.56 -9.37
CA TRP A 30 6.80 10.45 -10.32
C TRP A 30 5.72 10.65 -11.38
N LEU A 31 4.56 11.18 -10.99
CA LEU A 31 3.45 11.45 -11.90
C LEU A 31 3.77 12.56 -12.92
N THR A 32 4.69 13.47 -12.56
CA THR A 32 5.14 14.56 -13.43
C THR A 32 6.27 14.17 -14.39
N GLN A 33 6.89 13.00 -14.20
CA GLN A 33 7.92 12.51 -15.13
C GLN A 33 7.30 12.05 -16.45
N THR A 34 8.04 12.26 -17.54
CA THR A 34 7.65 11.81 -18.89
C THR A 34 7.84 10.31 -19.08
N VAL A 35 8.80 9.71 -18.37
CA VAL A 35 9.12 8.29 -18.48
C VAL A 35 8.13 7.44 -17.67
N LYS A 36 7.42 6.55 -18.36
CA LYS A 36 6.54 5.54 -17.76
C LYS A 36 7.39 4.35 -17.31
N THR A 37 7.47 4.13 -15.99
CA THR A 37 8.31 3.06 -15.38
C THR A 37 7.53 2.17 -14.41
N CYS A 38 6.19 2.31 -14.33
CA CYS A 38 5.31 1.57 -13.41
C CYS A 38 5.87 1.45 -11.99
N ARG A 39 6.14 2.59 -11.35
CA ARG A 39 6.62 2.59 -9.97
C ARG A 39 5.51 2.15 -9.03
N PHE A 40 5.67 1.01 -8.37
CA PHE A 40 4.64 0.53 -7.46
C PHE A 40 4.95 0.81 -5.99
N VAL A 41 3.89 1.12 -5.25
CA VAL A 41 3.90 1.46 -3.83
C VAL A 41 3.17 0.37 -3.05
N VAL A 42 3.78 -0.09 -1.97
CA VAL A 42 3.18 -1.06 -1.04
C VAL A 42 3.02 -0.45 0.35
N THR A 43 1.97 -0.90 1.05
CA THR A 43 1.53 -0.35 2.34
C THR A 43 1.51 -1.45 3.43
N PRO A 44 2.66 -2.00 3.88
CA PRO A 44 2.66 -3.06 4.87
C PRO A 44 1.97 -2.70 6.17
N ASN A 45 0.95 -3.50 6.51
CA ASN A 45 0.45 -3.64 7.87
C ASN A 45 0.96 -4.95 8.52
N VAL A 46 0.52 -5.25 9.74
CA VAL A 46 0.97 -6.44 10.49
C VAL A 46 0.88 -7.75 9.70
N ASP A 47 -0.23 -7.97 8.97
CA ASP A 47 -0.43 -9.20 8.19
C ASP A 47 0.55 -9.31 7.03
N HIS A 48 0.91 -8.18 6.42
CA HIS A 48 1.93 -8.16 5.38
C HIS A 48 3.29 -8.54 5.97
N ILE A 49 3.64 -7.99 7.13
CA ILE A 49 4.90 -8.30 7.83
C ILE A 49 4.97 -9.77 8.21
N VAL A 50 3.86 -10.35 8.69
CA VAL A 50 3.78 -11.77 9.05
C VAL A 50 3.89 -12.65 7.80
N LYS A 51 3.12 -12.39 6.74
CA LYS A 51 3.21 -13.13 5.47
C LYS A 51 4.60 -13.05 4.85
N PHE A 52 5.23 -11.88 4.91
CA PHE A 52 6.56 -11.63 4.36
C PHE A 52 7.62 -12.57 4.95
N GLN A 53 7.44 -13.08 6.17
CA GLN A 53 8.41 -14.01 6.76
C GLN A 53 8.51 -15.35 6.03
N THR A 54 7.44 -15.77 5.36
CA THR A 54 7.34 -17.10 4.73
C THR A 54 7.03 -17.07 3.23
N ASP A 55 6.47 -15.97 2.73
CA ASP A 55 6.09 -15.82 1.33
C ASP A 55 7.24 -15.19 0.52
N VAL A 56 7.98 -16.04 -0.20
CA VAL A 56 9.11 -15.62 -1.05
C VAL A 56 8.68 -14.66 -2.15
N GLY A 57 7.47 -14.85 -2.72
CA GLY A 57 6.96 -13.95 -3.75
C GLY A 57 6.72 -12.55 -3.18
N LEU A 58 6.17 -12.47 -1.97
CA LEU A 58 5.98 -11.19 -1.28
C LEU A 58 7.31 -10.53 -0.93
N GLN A 59 8.34 -11.31 -0.57
CA GLN A 59 9.69 -10.79 -0.34
C GLN A 59 10.27 -10.13 -1.60
N VAL A 60 10.16 -10.79 -2.74
CA VAL A 60 10.60 -10.24 -4.04
C VAL A 60 9.81 -8.98 -4.38
N ALA A 61 8.49 -8.97 -4.16
CA ALA A 61 7.66 -7.81 -4.41
C ALA A 61 8.11 -6.58 -3.61
N TYR A 62 8.47 -6.77 -2.34
CA TYR A 62 8.94 -5.67 -1.48
C TYR A 62 10.32 -5.19 -1.87
N GLN A 63 11.22 -6.07 -2.29
CA GLN A 63 12.54 -5.68 -2.79
C GLN A 63 12.44 -4.81 -4.06
N GLN A 64 11.46 -5.07 -4.92
CA GLN A 64 11.23 -4.32 -6.16
C GLN A 64 10.37 -3.07 -5.96
N ALA A 65 9.70 -2.93 -4.81
CA ALA A 65 8.80 -1.81 -4.55
C ALA A 65 9.54 -0.47 -4.53
N SER A 66 9.01 0.49 -5.29
CA SER A 66 9.58 1.85 -5.41
C SER A 66 9.36 2.68 -4.14
N LEU A 67 8.32 2.38 -3.36
CA LEU A 67 8.06 2.98 -2.06
C LEU A 67 7.33 1.97 -1.15
N ILE A 68 7.80 1.86 0.08
CA ILE A 68 7.26 0.96 1.10
C ILE A 68 6.91 1.80 2.33
N VAL A 69 5.64 2.13 2.50
CA VAL A 69 5.18 2.99 3.61
C VAL A 69 4.37 2.20 4.62
N THR A 70 4.46 2.55 5.89
CA THR A 70 3.77 1.79 6.95
C THR A 70 2.27 2.01 6.97
N ASP A 71 1.50 0.94 7.07
CA ASP A 71 0.06 0.97 7.32
C ASP A 71 -0.26 0.42 8.72
N GLY A 72 -1.10 1.13 9.46
CA GLY A 72 -1.57 0.73 10.79
C GLY A 72 -0.64 1.12 11.95
N LYS A 73 -1.26 1.58 13.05
CA LYS A 73 -0.57 1.98 14.27
C LYS A 73 0.27 0.88 14.93
N PRO A 74 -0.12 -0.41 14.94
CA PRO A 74 0.70 -1.44 15.59
C PRO A 74 2.12 -1.55 15.01
N VAL A 75 2.28 -1.34 13.69
CA VAL A 75 3.61 -1.36 13.04
C VAL A 75 4.45 -0.17 13.50
N VAL A 76 3.84 1.02 13.54
CA VAL A 76 4.51 2.25 14.00
C VAL A 76 4.91 2.14 15.48
N TRP A 77 4.03 1.64 16.34
CA TRP A 77 4.33 1.44 17.76
C TRP A 77 5.46 0.44 17.97
N ALA A 78 5.46 -0.68 17.22
CA ALA A 78 6.52 -1.66 17.28
C ALA A 78 7.87 -1.06 16.83
N ALA A 79 7.87 -0.26 15.76
CA ALA A 79 9.07 0.44 15.30
C ALA A 79 9.60 1.42 16.35
N HIS A 80 8.72 2.23 16.98
CA HIS A 80 9.09 3.15 18.06
C HIS A 80 9.69 2.41 19.26
N LEU A 81 9.10 1.28 19.67
CA LEU A 81 9.63 0.42 20.74
C LEU A 81 11.04 -0.09 20.42
N LEU A 82 11.34 -0.31 19.14
CA LEU A 82 12.64 -0.76 18.62
C LEU A 82 13.62 0.39 18.35
N GLY A 83 13.29 1.62 18.77
CA GLY A 83 14.12 2.80 18.61
C GLY A 83 14.13 3.39 17.19
N VAL A 84 13.21 2.96 16.32
CA VAL A 84 13.08 3.49 14.95
C VAL A 84 11.97 4.53 14.92
N ASN A 85 12.33 5.79 14.68
CA ASN A 85 11.34 6.87 14.56
C ASN A 85 10.68 6.88 13.18
N ILE A 86 9.53 6.20 13.06
CA ILE A 86 8.66 6.28 11.88
C ILE A 86 7.75 7.52 12.03
N PRO A 87 7.69 8.43 11.02
CA PRO A 87 6.92 9.68 11.13
C PRO A 87 5.42 9.49 11.37
N GLY A 88 4.85 8.39 10.90
CA GLY A 88 3.45 8.06 11.07
C GLY A 88 3.00 6.95 10.13
N THR A 89 1.69 6.72 10.11
CA THR A 89 1.05 5.78 9.19
C THR A 89 0.72 6.47 7.88
N VAL A 90 0.85 5.73 6.78
CA VAL A 90 0.41 6.12 5.44
C VAL A 90 -0.49 5.00 4.89
N PRO A 91 -1.71 4.81 5.43
CA PRO A 91 -2.62 3.78 4.97
C PRO A 91 -3.00 4.04 3.51
N GLY A 92 -3.12 2.99 2.70
CA GLY A 92 -3.55 3.11 1.30
C GLY A 92 -4.90 3.83 1.15
N SER A 93 -5.80 3.60 2.10
CA SER A 93 -7.13 4.20 2.15
C SER A 93 -7.15 5.69 2.46
N ASP A 94 -6.04 6.24 2.95
CA ASP A 94 -5.84 7.68 3.17
C ASP A 94 -4.92 8.26 2.10
N LEU A 95 -3.94 7.49 1.62
CA LEU A 95 -2.98 7.90 0.61
C LEU A 95 -3.66 8.21 -0.73
N VAL A 96 -4.62 7.39 -1.17
CA VAL A 96 -5.33 7.64 -2.44
C VAL A 96 -6.11 8.96 -2.40
N PRO A 97 -7.00 9.20 -1.41
CA PRO A 97 -7.63 10.52 -1.24
C PRO A 97 -6.62 11.66 -1.12
N ALA A 98 -5.53 11.49 -0.36
CA ALA A 98 -4.53 12.55 -0.18
C ALA A 98 -3.82 12.92 -1.50
N ILE A 99 -3.54 11.95 -2.37
CA ILE A 99 -3.02 12.22 -3.73
C ILE A 99 -4.05 13.01 -4.54
N PHE A 100 -5.34 12.62 -4.49
CA PHE A 100 -6.41 13.29 -5.23
C PHE A 100 -6.62 14.73 -4.76
N GLU A 101 -6.64 14.96 -3.45
CA GLU A 101 -6.68 16.30 -2.84
C GLU A 101 -5.47 17.13 -3.24
N HIS A 102 -4.26 16.55 -3.25
CA HIS A 102 -3.06 17.24 -3.71
C HIS A 102 -3.15 17.67 -5.17
N MET A 103 -3.66 16.81 -6.06
CA MET A 103 -3.87 17.17 -7.47
C MET A 103 -4.91 18.29 -7.62
N GLN A 104 -6.02 18.21 -6.88
CA GLN A 104 -7.06 19.22 -6.85
C GLN A 104 -6.51 20.59 -6.39
N ASN A 105 -5.79 20.62 -5.26
CA ASN A 105 -5.27 21.84 -4.67
C ASN A 105 -4.19 22.52 -5.51
N ASN A 106 -3.47 21.75 -6.35
CA ASN A 106 -2.43 22.25 -7.23
C ASN A 106 -2.90 22.43 -8.69
N ASN A 107 -4.20 22.29 -8.97
CA ASN A 107 -4.78 22.37 -10.33
C ASN A 107 -4.08 21.45 -11.35
N LYS A 108 -3.70 20.25 -10.93
CA LYS A 108 -3.09 19.24 -11.80
C LYS A 108 -4.11 18.18 -12.20
N GLN A 109 -4.22 17.89 -13.49
CA GLN A 109 -5.06 16.78 -13.95
C GLN A 109 -4.40 15.45 -13.66
N LEU A 110 -5.19 14.47 -13.22
CA LEU A 110 -4.75 13.10 -12.98
C LEU A 110 -5.71 12.11 -13.63
N THR A 111 -5.18 11.20 -14.44
CA THR A 111 -5.97 10.08 -14.98
C THR A 111 -5.73 8.80 -14.17
N VAL A 112 -6.81 8.12 -13.78
CA VAL A 112 -6.77 6.99 -12.86
C VAL A 112 -7.45 5.76 -13.46
N PHE A 113 -6.85 4.59 -13.27
CA PHE A 113 -7.49 3.30 -13.52
C PHE A 113 -7.73 2.58 -12.19
N LEU A 114 -8.93 2.03 -11.98
CA LEU A 114 -9.28 1.24 -10.79
C LEU A 114 -9.36 -0.24 -11.15
N LEU A 115 -8.50 -1.07 -10.56
CA LEU A 115 -8.50 -2.52 -10.77
C LEU A 115 -8.78 -3.26 -9.46
N GLY A 116 -9.88 -4.00 -9.39
CA GLY A 116 -10.28 -4.80 -8.24
C GLY A 116 -11.65 -4.43 -7.68
N ALA A 117 -11.87 -4.76 -6.41
CA ALA A 117 -13.19 -4.81 -5.78
C ALA A 117 -14.17 -5.78 -6.48
N MET A 118 -15.41 -5.88 -5.99
CA MET A 118 -16.46 -6.68 -6.63
C MET A 118 -17.05 -5.94 -7.84
N PRO A 119 -17.72 -6.65 -8.78
CA PRO A 119 -18.36 -6.02 -9.94
C PRO A 119 -19.31 -4.89 -9.52
N GLY A 120 -19.20 -3.72 -10.16
CA GLY A 120 -20.00 -2.53 -9.88
C GLY A 120 -19.48 -1.65 -8.74
N VAL A 121 -18.50 -2.09 -7.94
CA VAL A 121 -17.92 -1.29 -6.85
C VAL A 121 -16.97 -0.22 -7.41
N ALA A 122 -16.12 -0.58 -8.36
CA ALA A 122 -15.17 0.36 -8.97
C ALA A 122 -15.89 1.47 -9.77
N GLU A 123 -17.02 1.15 -10.40
CA GLU A 123 -17.87 2.11 -11.12
C GLU A 123 -18.49 3.14 -10.16
N ARG A 124 -19.01 2.70 -9.01
CA ARG A 124 -19.48 3.62 -7.96
C ARG A 124 -18.35 4.45 -7.37
N ALA A 125 -17.17 3.86 -7.14
CA ALA A 125 -16.00 4.61 -6.70
C ALA A 125 -15.64 5.71 -7.71
N LYS A 126 -15.74 5.43 -9.01
CA LYS A 126 -15.55 6.43 -10.07
C LYS A 126 -16.53 7.61 -9.95
N GLU A 127 -17.81 7.36 -9.72
CA GLU A 127 -18.81 8.42 -9.53
C GLU A 127 -18.48 9.31 -8.33
N VAL A 128 -18.12 8.70 -7.20
CA VAL A 128 -17.70 9.41 -5.98
C VAL A 128 -16.44 10.24 -6.25
N ILE A 129 -15.46 9.67 -6.95
CA ILE A 129 -14.20 10.36 -7.28
C ILE A 129 -14.48 11.59 -8.15
N HIS A 130 -15.28 11.46 -9.20
CA HIS A 130 -15.61 12.57 -10.10
C HIS A 130 -16.38 13.67 -9.38
N ALA A 131 -17.27 13.33 -8.45
CA ALA A 131 -18.02 14.30 -7.65
C ALA A 131 -17.14 15.04 -6.62
N THR A 132 -16.14 14.35 -6.05
CA THR A 132 -15.34 14.87 -4.93
C THR A 132 -14.07 15.58 -5.38
N TRP A 133 -13.41 15.08 -6.43
CA TRP A 133 -12.15 15.61 -6.96
C TRP A 133 -12.25 15.85 -8.47
N PRO A 134 -12.79 17.01 -8.92
CA PRO A 134 -12.95 17.34 -10.34
C PRO A 134 -11.67 17.26 -11.18
N MET A 135 -10.48 17.41 -10.58
CA MET A 135 -9.19 17.27 -11.26
C MET A 135 -8.77 15.82 -11.52
N VAL A 136 -9.49 14.84 -10.97
CA VAL A 136 -9.20 13.41 -11.08
C VAL A 136 -10.20 12.74 -12.02
N LYS A 137 -9.71 12.22 -13.14
CA LYS A 137 -10.52 11.51 -14.12
C LYS A 137 -10.25 10.01 -14.07
N VAL A 138 -11.20 9.23 -13.55
CA VAL A 138 -11.16 7.77 -13.74
C VAL A 138 -11.44 7.41 -15.21
N VAL A 139 -10.40 6.91 -15.89
CA VAL A 139 -10.40 6.56 -17.33
C VAL A 139 -10.68 5.09 -17.59
N GLY A 140 -10.68 4.25 -16.56
CA GLY A 140 -11.08 2.86 -16.66
C GLY A 140 -11.32 2.24 -15.29
N THR A 141 -12.21 1.25 -15.27
CA THR A 141 -12.51 0.41 -14.11
C THR A 141 -12.55 -1.04 -14.58
N LEU A 142 -12.07 -1.96 -13.75
CA LEU A 142 -12.16 -3.38 -14.05
C LEU A 142 -12.20 -4.19 -12.74
N SER A 143 -13.20 -5.05 -12.63
CA SER A 143 -13.28 -6.09 -11.60
C SER A 143 -12.94 -7.43 -12.26
N PRO A 144 -11.71 -7.95 -12.09
CA PRO A 144 -11.31 -9.19 -12.75
C PRO A 144 -11.96 -10.42 -12.11
N ASP A 145 -12.19 -11.46 -12.90
CA ASP A 145 -12.75 -12.72 -12.43
C ASP A 145 -11.83 -13.42 -11.41
N PHE A 146 -12.44 -14.21 -10.52
CA PHE A 146 -11.66 -14.97 -9.55
C PHE A 146 -10.71 -15.95 -10.25
N GLY A 147 -9.41 -15.76 -10.03
CA GLY A 147 -8.36 -16.62 -10.58
C GLY A 147 -7.71 -16.12 -11.87
N PHE A 148 -8.05 -14.92 -12.34
CA PHE A 148 -7.38 -14.27 -13.49
C PHE A 148 -5.84 -14.24 -13.34
N ASP A 149 -5.36 -14.18 -12.10
CA ASP A 149 -3.93 -14.16 -11.74
C ASP A 149 -3.22 -15.50 -11.99
N LYS A 150 -3.98 -16.58 -12.22
CA LYS A 150 -3.44 -17.92 -12.51
C LYS A 150 -3.27 -18.19 -14.00
N ASN A 151 -3.89 -17.38 -14.85
CA ASN A 151 -3.82 -17.51 -16.30
C ASN A 151 -3.07 -16.30 -16.89
N PRO A 152 -1.86 -16.50 -17.45
CA PRO A 152 -1.09 -15.41 -18.02
C PRO A 152 -1.82 -14.63 -19.12
N ALA A 153 -2.70 -15.28 -19.89
CA ALA A 153 -3.46 -14.63 -20.95
C ALA A 153 -4.46 -13.60 -20.40
N ASP A 154 -5.16 -13.94 -19.31
CA ASP A 154 -6.12 -13.04 -18.67
C ASP A 154 -5.42 -11.84 -18.05
N SER A 155 -4.29 -12.08 -17.36
CA SER A 155 -3.48 -11.00 -16.80
C SER A 155 -2.91 -10.08 -17.88
N LYS A 156 -2.49 -10.64 -19.03
CA LYS A 156 -2.01 -9.83 -20.16
C LYS A 156 -3.12 -8.97 -20.76
N ALA A 157 -4.32 -9.53 -20.95
CA ALA A 157 -5.48 -8.77 -21.43
C ALA A 157 -5.82 -7.59 -20.49
N ILE A 158 -5.66 -7.78 -19.18
CA ILE A 158 -5.80 -6.71 -18.18
C ILE A 158 -4.72 -5.64 -18.36
N CYS A 159 -3.45 -6.03 -18.53
CA CYS A 159 -2.37 -5.09 -18.82
C CYS A 159 -2.65 -4.27 -20.08
N ASP A 160 -3.10 -4.91 -21.17
CA ASP A 160 -3.46 -4.25 -22.42
C ASP A 160 -4.61 -3.25 -22.22
N THR A 161 -5.62 -3.63 -21.44
CA THR A 161 -6.75 -2.75 -21.08
C THR A 161 -6.28 -1.52 -20.29
N ILE A 162 -5.40 -1.71 -19.31
CA ILE A 162 -4.81 -0.62 -18.52
C ILE A 162 -4.00 0.31 -19.43
N ASN A 163 -3.17 -0.25 -20.31
CA ASN A 163 -2.34 0.52 -21.24
C ASN A 163 -3.16 1.34 -22.23
N ALA A 164 -4.22 0.75 -22.80
CA ALA A 164 -5.12 1.43 -23.72
C ALA A 164 -5.89 2.59 -23.07
N SER A 165 -6.10 2.54 -21.74
CA SER A 165 -6.81 3.61 -21.01
C SER A 165 -6.04 4.92 -20.93
N GLY A 166 -4.71 4.89 -21.09
CA GLY A 166 -3.85 6.05 -20.95
C GLY A 166 -3.66 6.56 -19.51
N ALA A 167 -4.04 5.78 -18.49
CA ALA A 167 -3.95 6.19 -17.08
C ALA A 167 -2.52 6.57 -16.62
N ASP A 168 -2.43 7.60 -15.78
CA ASP A 168 -1.20 7.98 -15.07
C ASP A 168 -1.01 7.14 -13.81
N LEU A 169 -2.11 6.85 -13.10
CA LEU A 169 -2.14 6.16 -11.81
C LEU A 169 -3.02 4.90 -11.88
N LEU A 170 -2.48 3.77 -11.45
CA LEU A 170 -3.24 2.54 -11.24
C LEU A 170 -3.49 2.33 -9.74
N VAL A 171 -4.75 2.16 -9.35
CA VAL A 171 -5.15 1.81 -7.98
C VAL A 171 -5.54 0.34 -7.95
N LEU A 172 -4.76 -0.48 -7.24
CA LEU A 172 -5.00 -1.92 -7.08
C LEU A 172 -5.77 -2.20 -5.79
N GLY A 173 -6.93 -2.84 -5.95
CA GLY A 173 -7.79 -3.33 -4.87
C GLY A 173 -8.07 -4.83 -4.96
N LEU A 174 -7.03 -5.62 -5.21
CA LEU A 174 -7.11 -7.10 -5.33
C LEU A 174 -6.89 -7.82 -4.00
N GLY A 175 -6.39 -7.09 -2.99
CA GLY A 175 -6.02 -7.62 -1.68
C GLY A 175 -4.62 -8.24 -1.66
N ALA A 176 -4.06 -8.35 -0.45
CA ALA A 176 -2.71 -8.84 -0.24
C ALA A 176 -2.68 -10.35 0.10
N PRO A 177 -1.69 -11.12 -0.40
CA PRO A 177 -0.53 -10.66 -1.18
C PRO A 177 -0.76 -10.55 -2.69
N LYS A 178 -1.97 -10.84 -3.18
CA LYS A 178 -2.26 -10.97 -4.62
C LYS A 178 -1.84 -9.75 -5.44
N GLN A 179 -2.20 -8.54 -4.99
CA GLN A 179 -1.86 -7.32 -5.72
C GLN A 179 -0.35 -7.08 -5.79
N GLU A 180 0.40 -7.38 -4.72
CA GLU A 180 1.86 -7.23 -4.68
C GLU A 180 2.54 -8.23 -5.62
N LEU A 181 2.09 -9.49 -5.60
CA LEU A 181 2.60 -10.53 -6.50
C LEU A 181 2.29 -10.21 -7.97
N TRP A 182 1.06 -9.82 -8.26
CA TRP A 182 0.63 -9.52 -9.63
C TRP A 182 1.38 -8.32 -10.22
N ILE A 183 1.49 -7.21 -9.47
CA ILE A 183 2.22 -6.05 -10.01
C ILE A 183 3.71 -6.34 -10.18
N THR A 184 4.32 -7.13 -9.30
CA THR A 184 5.73 -7.51 -9.43
C THR A 184 5.98 -8.31 -10.70
N GLN A 185 5.04 -9.18 -11.07
CA GLN A 185 5.13 -9.97 -12.30
C GLN A 185 4.93 -9.13 -13.57
N TYR A 186 4.01 -8.17 -13.54
CA TYR A 186 3.54 -7.46 -14.74
C TYR A 186 3.94 -5.99 -14.83
N ALA A 187 4.70 -5.43 -13.88
CA ALA A 187 5.08 -4.02 -13.86
C ALA A 187 5.75 -3.56 -15.16
N ASN A 188 6.59 -4.42 -15.78
CA ASN A 188 7.27 -4.12 -17.04
C ASN A 188 6.33 -4.10 -18.26
N GLU A 189 5.13 -4.66 -18.15
CA GLU A 189 4.11 -4.66 -19.21
C GLU A 189 3.10 -3.53 -19.04
N ILE A 190 3.13 -2.81 -17.91
CA ILE A 190 2.18 -1.75 -17.59
C ILE A 190 2.83 -0.37 -17.83
N SER A 191 2.13 0.48 -18.58
CA SER A 191 2.59 1.79 -19.02
C SER A 191 2.08 2.95 -18.14
N VAL A 192 1.56 2.66 -16.94
CA VAL A 192 1.22 3.69 -15.95
C VAL A 192 2.48 4.21 -15.28
N LYS A 193 2.44 5.43 -14.73
CA LYS A 193 3.61 6.01 -14.06
C LYS A 193 3.75 5.45 -12.65
N VAL A 194 2.63 5.34 -11.94
CA VAL A 194 2.57 4.89 -10.55
C VAL A 194 1.45 3.86 -10.37
N THR A 195 1.73 2.84 -9.57
CA THR A 195 0.74 1.83 -9.16
C THR A 195 0.67 1.76 -7.63
N LEU A 196 -0.54 1.76 -7.06
CA LEU A 196 -0.74 1.73 -5.61
C LEU A 196 -1.38 0.41 -5.20
N CYS A 197 -0.68 -0.37 -4.37
CA CYS A 197 -1.20 -1.59 -3.74
C CYS A 197 -1.93 -1.21 -2.44
N VAL A 198 -3.26 -1.07 -2.50
CA VAL A 198 -4.04 -0.43 -1.42
C VAL A 198 -5.30 -1.20 -1.00
N GLY A 199 -5.49 -2.43 -1.47
CA GLY A 199 -6.52 -3.34 -0.98
C GLY A 199 -7.94 -2.74 -1.03
N ALA A 200 -8.63 -2.70 0.10
CA ALA A 200 -10.05 -2.30 0.19
C ALA A 200 -10.32 -0.79 -0.03
N THR A 201 -9.35 -0.03 -0.53
CA THR A 201 -9.49 1.42 -0.76
C THR A 201 -10.61 1.74 -1.75
N ILE A 202 -10.77 0.92 -2.80
CA ILE A 202 -11.85 1.09 -3.78
C ILE A 202 -13.21 0.89 -3.08
N ASP A 203 -13.35 -0.14 -2.24
CA ASP A 203 -14.57 -0.38 -1.45
C ASP A 203 -14.90 0.80 -0.50
N PHE A 204 -13.89 1.40 0.12
CA PHE A 204 -14.10 2.55 1.01
C PHE A 204 -14.56 3.79 0.23
N ILE A 205 -13.95 4.07 -0.93
CA ILE A 205 -14.35 5.20 -1.77
C ILE A 205 -15.78 5.00 -2.31
N ALA A 206 -16.14 3.77 -2.70
CA ALA A 206 -17.48 3.44 -3.16
C ALA A 206 -18.55 3.46 -2.05
N GLY A 207 -18.17 3.62 -0.78
CA GLY A 207 -19.07 3.53 0.37
C GLY A 207 -19.54 2.11 0.70
N GLU A 208 -18.97 1.09 0.06
CA GLU A 208 -19.31 -0.33 0.29
C GLU A 208 -18.86 -0.78 1.69
N LYS A 209 -17.75 -0.21 2.17
CA LYS A 209 -17.24 -0.45 3.52
C LYS A 209 -17.19 0.85 4.29
N SER A 210 -17.61 0.79 5.54
CA SER A 210 -17.43 1.90 6.48
C SER A 210 -16.04 1.87 7.09
N ARG A 211 -15.35 3.02 7.08
CA ARG A 211 -14.12 3.21 7.87
C ARG A 211 -14.47 3.23 9.36
N ALA A 212 -13.49 2.92 10.20
CA ALA A 212 -13.66 3.11 11.65
C ALA A 212 -13.93 4.59 11.97
N PRO A 213 -14.67 4.92 13.04
CA PRO A 213 -14.82 6.30 13.49
C PRO A 213 -13.47 7.01 13.66
N ILE A 214 -13.41 8.32 13.37
CA ILE A 214 -12.17 9.12 13.38
C ILE A 214 -11.44 8.99 14.73
N TRP A 215 -12.17 8.99 15.85
CA TRP A 215 -11.56 8.83 17.17
C TRP A 215 -10.83 7.49 17.31
N MET A 216 -11.40 6.39 16.80
CA MET A 216 -10.78 5.06 16.79
C MET A 216 -9.54 5.01 15.89
N GLN A 217 -9.59 5.65 14.72
CA GLN A 217 -8.43 5.76 13.83
C GLN A 217 -7.27 6.49 14.53
N LYS A 218 -7.56 7.62 15.19
CA LYS A 218 -6.56 8.44 15.90
C LYS A 218 -5.85 7.68 17.02
N ILE A 219 -6.60 6.90 17.82
CA ILE A 219 -6.03 6.10 18.92
C ILE A 219 -5.52 4.71 18.46
N GLY A 220 -5.66 4.36 17.19
CA GLY A 220 -5.13 3.11 16.63
C GLY A 220 -6.00 1.86 16.83
N LEU A 221 -7.31 2.02 17.06
CA LEU A 221 -8.28 0.93 17.20
C LEU A 221 -8.99 0.56 15.89
N GLU A 222 -8.52 1.04 14.73
CA GLU A 222 -9.12 0.70 13.44
C GLU A 222 -9.09 -0.82 13.15
N TRP A 223 -8.03 -1.51 13.58
CA TRP A 223 -7.96 -2.98 13.47
C TRP A 223 -9.07 -3.65 14.30
N LEU A 224 -9.38 -3.12 15.49
CA LEU A 224 -10.42 -3.66 16.36
C LEU A 224 -11.81 -3.46 15.76
N HIS A 225 -12.07 -2.26 15.21
CA HIS A 225 -13.30 -2.01 14.45
C HIS A 225 -13.46 -3.02 13.31
N ARG A 226 -12.42 -3.21 12.50
CA ARG A 226 -12.45 -4.19 11.38
C ARG A 226 -12.69 -5.61 11.87
N MET A 227 -12.07 -6.02 12.98
CA MET A 227 -12.31 -7.33 13.60
C MET A 227 -13.79 -7.56 13.89
N LEU A 228 -14.45 -6.55 14.47
CA LEU A 228 -15.84 -6.64 14.89
C LEU A 228 -16.79 -6.56 13.68
N SER A 229 -16.42 -5.83 12.63
CA SER A 229 -17.20 -5.75 11.38
C SER A 229 -17.12 -7.02 10.53
N GLU A 230 -15.98 -7.72 10.52
CA GLU A 230 -15.76 -8.91 9.67
C GLU A 230 -15.10 -10.09 10.43
N PRO A 231 -15.70 -10.56 11.54
CA PRO A 231 -15.03 -11.47 12.48
C PRO A 231 -14.66 -12.81 11.84
N ARG A 232 -15.56 -13.42 11.05
CA ARG A 232 -15.31 -14.71 10.39
C ARG A 232 -14.14 -14.63 9.41
N ARG A 233 -14.00 -13.49 8.72
CA ARG A 233 -12.96 -13.28 7.71
C ARG A 233 -11.60 -13.00 8.34
N LEU A 234 -11.58 -12.23 9.44
CA LEU A 234 -10.34 -11.73 10.04
C LEU A 234 -9.84 -12.53 11.24
N ALA A 235 -10.67 -13.38 11.86
CA ALA A 235 -10.29 -14.13 13.07
C ALA A 235 -9.03 -14.98 12.88
N LYS A 236 -8.97 -15.79 11.81
CA LYS A 236 -7.80 -16.64 11.54
C LYS A 236 -6.53 -15.81 11.34
N ARG A 237 -6.63 -14.73 10.56
CA ARG A 237 -5.54 -13.80 10.32
C ARG A 237 -5.05 -13.20 11.63
N TYR A 238 -5.94 -12.63 12.44
CA TYR A 238 -5.56 -11.98 13.69
C TYR A 238 -5.01 -12.94 14.75
N ALA A 239 -5.49 -14.18 14.80
CA ALA A 239 -4.91 -15.20 15.66
C ALA A 239 -3.45 -15.50 15.29
N ILE A 240 -3.16 -15.63 13.99
CA ILE A 240 -1.79 -15.83 13.50
C ILE A 240 -0.94 -14.58 13.78
N ASP A 241 -1.45 -13.39 13.43
CA ASP A 241 -0.77 -12.12 13.63
C ASP A 241 -0.40 -11.90 15.11
N ALA A 242 -1.32 -12.19 16.03
CA ALA A 242 -1.12 -12.04 17.47
C ALA A 242 -0.05 -12.99 18.05
N ILE A 243 0.21 -14.13 17.40
CA ILE A 243 1.25 -15.08 17.83
C ILE A 243 2.60 -14.75 17.20
N VAL A 244 2.61 -14.42 15.90
CA VAL A 244 3.85 -14.24 15.14
C VAL A 244 4.45 -12.86 15.36
N PHE A 245 3.64 -11.80 15.33
CA PHE A 245 4.15 -10.43 15.34
C PHE A 245 4.94 -10.09 16.63
N PRO A 246 4.51 -10.47 17.85
CA PRO A 246 5.32 -10.25 19.05
C PRO A 246 6.67 -10.97 19.03
N LYS A 247 6.74 -12.18 18.44
CA LYS A 247 8.00 -12.91 18.25
C LYS A 247 8.94 -12.16 17.31
N LEU A 248 8.40 -11.57 16.24
CA LEU A 248 9.18 -10.75 15.32
C LEU A 248 9.73 -9.50 15.99
N ILE A 249 8.94 -8.84 16.84
CA ILE A 249 9.41 -7.70 17.64
C ILE A 249 10.56 -8.13 18.56
N TRP A 250 10.42 -9.26 19.25
CA TRP A 250 11.47 -9.77 20.12
C TRP A 250 12.78 -10.09 19.35
N ASN A 251 12.68 -10.80 18.22
CA ASN A 251 13.84 -11.16 17.41
C ASN A 251 14.54 -9.92 16.84
N GLU A 252 13.77 -8.96 16.33
CA GLU A 252 14.28 -7.69 15.81
C GLU A 252 14.97 -6.87 16.92
N TRP A 253 14.43 -6.89 18.14
CA TRP A 253 15.05 -6.26 19.30
C TRP A 253 16.41 -6.89 19.65
N GLN A 254 16.48 -8.23 19.66
CA GLN A 254 17.74 -8.94 19.89
C GLN A 254 18.79 -8.61 18.83
N LEU A 255 18.40 -8.62 17.55
CA LEU A 255 19.27 -8.28 16.43
C LEU A 255 19.83 -6.85 16.57
N ARG A 256 18.97 -5.87 16.89
CA ARG A 256 19.38 -4.47 17.07
C ARG A 256 20.34 -4.27 18.25
N ARG A 257 20.15 -5.03 19.33
CA ARG A 257 21.09 -5.01 20.46
C ARG A 257 22.47 -5.54 20.07
N GLN A 258 22.53 -6.61 19.27
CA GLN A 258 23.79 -7.16 18.77
C GLN A 258 24.51 -6.15 17.86
N LEU A 259 23.82 -5.59 16.87
CA LEU A 259 24.38 -4.57 15.97
C LEU A 259 24.89 -3.33 16.73
N SER A 260 24.16 -2.90 17.76
CA SER A 260 24.59 -1.77 18.61
C SER A 260 25.84 -2.09 19.43
N ALA A 261 25.99 -3.33 19.89
CA ALA A 261 27.19 -3.77 20.62
C ALA A 261 28.41 -3.86 19.70
N GLU A 262 28.25 -4.41 18.49
CA GLU A 262 29.32 -4.51 17.49
C GLU A 262 29.81 -3.13 17.04
N SER A 263 28.90 -2.18 16.81
CA SER A 263 29.26 -0.81 16.41
C SER A 263 30.10 -0.06 17.46
N LYS A 264 29.92 -0.39 18.75
CA LYS A 264 30.73 0.18 19.83
C LYS A 264 32.13 -0.41 19.88
N ILE A 265 32.26 -1.71 19.61
CA ILE A 265 33.55 -2.42 19.60
C ILE A 265 34.41 -1.99 18.40
N SER A 266 33.82 -1.62 17.26
CA SER A 266 34.56 -1.17 16.07
C SER A 266 35.09 0.27 16.13
N LEU A 267 34.73 1.04 17.15
CA LEU A 267 35.14 2.44 17.33
C LEU A 267 36.22 2.61 18.42
N ASP A 268 36.60 1.52 19.10
CA ASP A 268 37.69 1.43 20.06
C ASP A 268 38.91 0.73 19.42
#